data_AF-A0A9X8MG81-F1
#
_entry.id   AF-A0A9X8MG81-F1
#
_cell.length_a   1.000
_cell.length_b   1.000
_cell.length_c   1.000
_cell.angle_alpha   90.00
_cell.angle_beta   90.00
_cell.angle_gamma   90.00
#
_symmetry.space_group_name_H-M   'P 1'
#
loop_
_entity.id
_entity.type
_entity.pdbx_description
1 polymer ?
#
loop_
_entity_poly.entity_id
_entity_poly.type
_entity_poly.pdbx_seq_one_letter_code
_entity_poly.pdbx_strand_id
1 'polypeptide(L)'
;MSSSILNTIFGKRRHVITDFLSKWATKKLRRNKSAIGHNDHLKRPLHFHKCLADRRHSGVLSLDNPHPIFLTEADLAPADVLFCPNDEADLIRAAISYGSAGDYVHTAIYIGKGYAIEAAKGGVVKVKLDDIIKRYPYVAVARCFGAKPEGVPELGKKVVDFCLLHAQAKTPYNVKGALMAPLLELQELELQNRAKRWSVPNHRSSPIESLFCSQLAVEAFINGGYIPEGTVNSASYSPTKLAEDRMFGLIGYFGDQALRNHIRDNDYFLTGGIPRACPV
;
A
#
# COMPACT_ATOMS: atom_id res chain seq x y z
N MET A 1 1.50 -12.66 54.85
CA MET A 1 1.64 -13.35 53.55
C MET A 1 0.29 -13.42 52.84
N SER A 2 -0.17 -12.38 52.11
CA SER A 2 -1.35 -12.49 51.22
C SER A 2 -1.56 -11.25 50.33
N SER A 3 -0.56 -10.87 49.54
CA SER A 3 -0.71 -9.71 48.61
C SER A 3 0.08 -9.89 47.31
N SER A 4 1.18 -10.64 47.31
CA SER A 4 1.99 -10.83 46.09
C SER A 4 1.44 -11.89 45.12
N ILE A 5 0.59 -12.82 45.57
CA ILE A 5 0.13 -13.94 44.72
C ILE A 5 -1.08 -13.54 43.83
N LEU A 6 -1.93 -12.62 44.30
CA LEU A 6 -3.11 -12.19 43.54
C LEU A 6 -2.76 -11.30 42.33
N ASN A 7 -1.71 -10.48 42.43
CA ASN A 7 -1.29 -9.61 41.32
C ASN A 7 -0.63 -10.39 40.16
N THR A 8 0.05 -11.50 40.45
CA THR A 8 0.68 -12.34 39.41
C THR A 8 -0.35 -13.14 38.61
N ILE A 9 -1.46 -13.56 39.25
CA ILE A 9 -2.53 -14.34 38.60
C ILE A 9 -3.42 -13.44 37.73
N PHE A 10 -3.73 -12.22 38.17
CA PHE A 10 -4.52 -11.26 37.38
C PHE A 10 -3.74 -10.65 36.21
N GLY A 11 -2.43 -10.41 36.36
CA GLY A 11 -1.56 -9.95 35.28
C GLY A 11 -1.41 -10.98 34.15
N LYS A 12 -1.22 -12.26 34.50
CA LYS A 12 -1.15 -13.36 33.50
C LYS A 12 -2.47 -13.58 32.76
N ARG A 13 -3.62 -13.51 33.45
CA ARG A 13 -4.94 -13.68 32.81
C ARG A 13 -5.28 -12.56 31.84
N ARG A 14 -4.94 -11.29 32.15
CA ARG A 14 -5.12 -10.18 31.21
C ARG A 14 -4.26 -10.36 29.96
N HIS A 15 -3.00 -10.74 30.11
CA HIS A 15 -2.10 -10.97 28.98
C HIS A 15 -2.57 -12.12 28.06
N VAL A 16 -3.06 -13.22 28.64
CA VAL A 16 -3.56 -14.37 27.87
C VAL A 16 -4.88 -14.06 27.15
N ILE A 17 -5.77 -13.28 27.76
CA ILE A 17 -7.05 -12.87 27.13
C ILE A 17 -6.79 -11.86 26.01
N THR A 18 -5.88 -10.89 26.19
CA THR A 18 -5.49 -9.96 25.11
C THR A 18 -4.78 -10.69 23.99
N ASP A 19 -3.97 -11.68 24.29
CA ASP A 19 -3.23 -12.47 23.29
C ASP A 19 -4.16 -13.46 22.56
N PHE A 20 -5.17 -14.00 23.23
CA PHE A 20 -6.22 -14.83 22.61
C PHE A 20 -7.17 -14.00 21.75
N LEU A 21 -7.63 -12.84 22.22
CA LEU A 21 -8.46 -11.91 21.43
C LEU A 21 -7.70 -11.32 20.26
N SER A 22 -6.41 -10.99 20.46
CA SER A 22 -5.46 -10.66 19.40
C SER A 22 -5.39 -11.81 18.41
N LYS A 23 -5.00 -13.02 18.81
CA LYS A 23 -4.89 -14.20 17.93
C LYS A 23 -6.22 -14.55 17.25
N TRP A 24 -7.35 -14.37 17.90
CA TRP A 24 -8.68 -14.62 17.33
C TRP A 24 -9.08 -13.53 16.32
N ALA A 25 -8.87 -12.25 16.62
CA ALA A 25 -9.05 -11.14 15.69
C ALA A 25 -8.08 -11.27 14.50
N THR A 26 -6.81 -11.60 14.76
CA THR A 26 -5.80 -11.93 13.76
C THR A 26 -6.27 -13.11 12.93
N LYS A 27 -6.81 -14.19 13.51
CA LYS A 27 -7.34 -15.35 12.76
C LYS A 27 -8.56 -15.01 11.91
N LYS A 28 -9.41 -14.08 12.35
CA LYS A 28 -10.58 -13.60 11.61
C LYS A 28 -10.19 -12.63 10.49
N LEU A 29 -9.13 -11.85 10.67
CA LEU A 29 -8.52 -10.94 9.69
C LEU A 29 -7.52 -11.64 8.74
N ARG A 30 -6.92 -12.78 9.15
CA ARG A 30 -5.99 -13.66 8.40
C ARG A 30 -6.64 -14.43 7.26
N ARG A 31 -7.96 -14.35 7.12
CA ARG A 31 -8.75 -15.22 6.23
C ARG A 31 -8.74 -14.75 4.78
N ASN A 32 -7.61 -14.23 4.30
CA ASN A 32 -7.41 -13.75 2.93
C ASN A 32 -6.55 -14.71 2.08
N LYS A 33 -6.51 -16.00 2.43
CA LYS A 33 -5.87 -17.04 1.58
C LYS A 33 -6.80 -17.60 0.51
N SER A 34 -8.11 -17.46 0.68
CA SER A 34 -9.06 -17.76 -0.38
C SER A 34 -9.15 -16.55 -1.29
N ALA A 35 -9.10 -16.80 -2.60
CA ALA A 35 -9.53 -15.84 -3.60
C ALA A 35 -10.83 -15.19 -3.16
N ILE A 36 -10.93 -13.87 -3.36
CA ILE A 36 -12.13 -13.10 -3.03
C ILE A 36 -13.30 -13.79 -3.71
N GLY A 37 -14.11 -14.46 -2.91
CA GLY A 37 -15.19 -15.28 -3.43
C GLY A 37 -16.32 -14.38 -3.94
N HIS A 38 -17.16 -14.93 -4.81
CA HIS A 38 -18.33 -14.25 -5.36
C HIS A 38 -19.17 -13.53 -4.29
N ASN A 39 -19.18 -13.96 -3.03
CA ASN A 39 -19.99 -13.38 -1.94
C ASN A 39 -19.24 -12.44 -0.97
N ASP A 40 -17.93 -12.19 -1.16
CA ASP A 40 -17.16 -11.34 -0.22
C ASP A 40 -17.47 -9.84 -0.36
N HIS A 41 -18.08 -9.43 -1.47
CA HIS A 41 -18.62 -8.08 -1.66
C HIS A 41 -19.69 -7.71 -0.62
N LEU A 42 -20.41 -8.70 -0.08
CA LEU A 42 -21.42 -8.49 0.97
C LEU A 42 -20.80 -8.22 2.36
N LYS A 43 -19.52 -8.52 2.57
CA LYS A 43 -18.84 -8.39 3.87
C LYS A 43 -17.85 -7.22 3.93
N ARG A 44 -17.53 -6.62 2.78
CA ARG A 44 -16.57 -5.51 2.65
C ARG A 44 -17.17 -4.42 1.75
N PRO A 45 -17.77 -3.37 2.33
CA PRO A 45 -18.38 -2.28 1.57
C PRO A 45 -17.44 -1.68 0.51
N LEU A 46 -16.18 -1.42 0.88
CA LEU A 46 -15.20 -0.89 -0.08
C LEU A 46 -14.94 -1.84 -1.26
N HIS A 47 -14.86 -3.15 -1.01
CA HIS A 47 -14.66 -4.13 -2.08
C HIS A 47 -15.81 -4.09 -3.11
N PHE A 48 -17.06 -4.05 -2.64
CA PHE A 48 -18.24 -3.92 -3.49
C PHE A 48 -18.18 -2.65 -4.35
N HIS A 49 -17.90 -1.50 -3.73
CA HIS A 49 -17.80 -0.23 -4.45
C HIS A 49 -16.66 -0.21 -5.48
N LYS A 50 -15.52 -0.86 -5.18
CA LYS A 50 -14.41 -1.00 -6.14
C LYS A 50 -14.76 -1.85 -7.36
N CYS A 51 -15.54 -2.92 -7.17
CA CYS A 51 -16.04 -3.72 -8.29
C CYS A 51 -17.02 -2.94 -9.16
N LEU A 52 -17.95 -2.18 -8.55
CA LEU A 52 -18.89 -1.34 -9.29
C LEU A 52 -18.21 -0.23 -10.09
N ALA A 53 -17.15 0.37 -9.54
CA ALA A 53 -16.40 1.45 -10.16
C ALA A 53 -15.32 0.97 -11.15
N ASP A 54 -15.30 -0.32 -11.50
CA ASP A 54 -14.36 -0.95 -12.44
C ASP A 54 -12.87 -0.83 -12.06
N ARG A 55 -12.54 -0.39 -10.84
CA ARG A 55 -11.14 -0.21 -10.41
C ARG A 55 -10.35 -1.52 -10.43
N ARG A 56 -11.04 -2.67 -10.32
CA ARG A 56 -10.44 -4.02 -10.31
C ARG A 56 -10.28 -4.68 -11.67
N HIS A 57 -10.83 -4.15 -12.75
CA HIS A 57 -10.77 -4.83 -14.06
C HIS A 57 -9.58 -4.40 -14.91
N SER A 58 -8.62 -3.72 -14.29
CA SER A 58 -7.40 -3.23 -14.92
C SER A 58 -6.31 -4.28 -15.12
N GLY A 59 -6.38 -5.43 -14.43
CA GLY A 59 -5.40 -6.51 -14.56
C GLY A 59 -5.63 -7.43 -15.76
N VAL A 60 -6.70 -7.22 -16.53
CA VAL A 60 -7.00 -7.97 -17.77
C VAL A 60 -6.28 -7.35 -18.98
N LEU A 61 -5.04 -6.91 -18.78
CA LEU A 61 -4.16 -6.43 -19.85
C LEU A 61 -2.87 -7.24 -19.87
N SER A 62 -3.01 -8.53 -20.13
CA SER A 62 -2.19 -9.23 -21.12
C SER A 62 -2.84 -10.61 -21.34
N LEU A 63 -3.53 -10.76 -22.47
CA LEU A 63 -3.94 -12.07 -23.00
C LEU A 63 -2.71 -12.95 -23.33
N ASP A 64 -1.50 -12.42 -23.21
CA ASP A 64 -0.24 -13.13 -23.30
C ASP A 64 0.35 -13.31 -21.90
N ASN A 65 -0.02 -14.40 -21.24
CA ASN A 65 0.45 -14.92 -19.96
C ASN A 65 1.75 -14.27 -19.39
N PRO A 66 1.67 -13.14 -18.66
CA PRO A 66 2.86 -12.45 -18.21
C PRO A 66 3.43 -13.19 -17.00
N HIS A 67 4.54 -13.91 -17.21
CA HIS A 67 5.33 -14.41 -16.10
C HIS A 67 5.93 -13.21 -15.34
N PRO A 68 5.96 -13.24 -14.00
CA PRO A 68 6.58 -12.16 -13.25
C PRO A 68 8.05 -12.04 -13.66
N ILE A 69 8.43 -10.81 -13.99
CA ILE A 69 9.80 -10.41 -14.28
C ILE A 69 10.47 -10.12 -12.94
N PHE A 70 11.52 -10.87 -12.62
CA PHE A 70 12.29 -10.63 -11.40
C PHE A 70 13.41 -9.63 -11.72
N LEU A 71 13.48 -8.59 -10.90
CA LEU A 71 14.38 -7.47 -11.10
C LEU A 71 15.66 -7.62 -10.30
N THR A 72 16.67 -6.90 -10.75
CA THR A 72 17.88 -6.57 -10.02
C THR A 72 17.89 -5.06 -9.72
N GLU A 73 18.81 -4.60 -8.86
CA GLU A 73 18.94 -3.16 -8.59
C GLU A 73 19.23 -2.34 -9.86
N ALA A 74 19.91 -2.93 -10.85
CA ALA A 74 20.26 -2.28 -12.10
C ALA A 74 19.04 -1.91 -12.96
N ASP A 75 17.90 -2.57 -12.74
CA ASP A 75 16.66 -2.30 -13.47
C ASP A 75 15.89 -1.10 -12.89
N LEU A 76 16.28 -0.64 -11.70
CA LEU A 76 15.60 0.43 -10.97
C LEU A 76 16.08 1.82 -11.39
N ALA A 77 15.13 2.75 -11.39
CA ALA A 77 15.35 4.18 -11.59
C ALA A 77 14.85 4.95 -10.36
N PRO A 78 15.49 6.07 -9.99
CA PRO A 78 14.97 6.94 -8.94
C PRO A 78 13.51 7.31 -9.20
N ALA A 79 12.72 7.37 -8.13
CA ALA A 79 11.26 7.50 -8.14
C ALA A 79 10.46 6.24 -8.51
N ASP A 80 11.07 5.07 -8.69
CA ASP A 80 10.31 3.82 -8.73
C ASP A 80 9.60 3.58 -7.38
N VAL A 81 8.34 3.16 -7.45
CA VAL A 81 7.49 2.90 -6.27
C VAL A 81 7.49 1.42 -5.97
N LEU A 82 7.82 1.07 -4.73
CA LEU A 82 7.85 -0.28 -4.20
C LEU A 82 6.53 -0.55 -3.46
N PHE A 83 5.78 -1.55 -3.90
CA PHE A 83 4.54 -2.00 -3.28
C PHE A 83 4.78 -3.30 -2.52
N CYS A 84 4.51 -3.26 -1.22
CA CYS A 84 4.86 -4.33 -0.29
C CYS A 84 3.57 -5.02 0.22
N PRO A 85 3.36 -6.30 -0.12
CA PRO A 85 2.22 -7.08 0.33
C PRO A 85 2.33 -7.45 1.81
N ASN A 86 1.21 -7.78 2.44
CA ASN A 86 1.17 -8.22 3.83
C ASN A 86 1.90 -9.56 4.04
N ASP A 87 2.62 -9.69 5.15
CA ASP A 87 3.29 -10.93 5.60
C ASP A 87 2.61 -11.59 6.82
N GLU A 88 1.37 -11.20 7.13
CA GLU A 88 0.47 -11.80 8.15
C GLU A 88 0.90 -11.66 9.62
N ALA A 89 2.00 -10.97 9.94
CA ALA A 89 2.52 -10.85 11.31
C ALA A 89 2.02 -9.62 12.08
N ASP A 90 1.66 -8.52 11.40
CA ASP A 90 1.32 -7.24 12.02
C ASP A 90 -0.19 -6.91 11.92
N LEU A 91 -0.81 -6.63 13.08
CA LEU A 91 -2.22 -6.25 13.19
C LEU A 91 -2.57 -4.98 12.41
N ILE A 92 -1.66 -4.00 12.35
CA ILE A 92 -1.90 -2.75 11.60
C ILE A 92 -1.92 -3.06 10.10
N ARG A 93 -0.97 -3.87 9.62
CA ARG A 93 -0.92 -4.33 8.22
C ARG A 93 -2.17 -5.13 7.85
N ALA A 94 -2.62 -6.02 8.74
CA ALA A 94 -3.86 -6.77 8.55
C ALA A 94 -5.09 -5.86 8.47
N ALA A 95 -5.17 -4.82 9.30
CA ALA A 95 -6.25 -3.84 9.26
C ALA A 95 -6.23 -3.01 7.97
N ILE A 96 -5.05 -2.57 7.52
CA ILE A 96 -4.88 -1.85 6.24
C ILE A 96 -5.33 -2.73 5.08
N SER A 97 -4.83 -3.96 4.99
CA SER A 97 -5.19 -4.90 3.93
C SER A 97 -6.69 -5.21 3.91
N TYR A 98 -7.28 -5.46 5.08
CA TYR A 98 -8.72 -5.69 5.19
C TYR A 98 -9.52 -4.46 4.73
N GLY A 99 -9.13 -3.29 5.22
CA GLY A 99 -9.80 -2.02 4.96
C GLY A 99 -9.71 -1.61 3.49
N SER A 100 -8.52 -1.65 2.89
CA SER A 100 -8.26 -1.30 1.49
C SER A 100 -8.78 -2.33 0.50
N ALA A 101 -9.20 -3.49 1.01
CA ALA A 101 -9.58 -4.68 0.26
C ALA A 101 -8.47 -5.19 -0.68
N GLY A 102 -7.20 -5.00 -0.35
CA GLY A 102 -6.10 -5.59 -1.14
C GLY A 102 -4.87 -5.95 -0.33
N ASP A 103 -3.88 -6.50 -1.02
CA ASP A 103 -2.77 -7.18 -0.33
C ASP A 103 -1.61 -6.25 0.00
N TYR A 104 -1.46 -5.13 -0.71
CA TYR A 104 -0.45 -4.12 -0.37
C TYR A 104 -0.78 -3.35 0.90
N VAL A 105 0.17 -3.36 1.83
CA VAL A 105 0.05 -2.73 3.15
C VAL A 105 1.09 -1.64 3.39
N HIS A 106 2.10 -1.56 2.51
CA HIS A 106 3.16 -0.59 2.62
C HIS A 106 3.69 -0.18 1.24
N THR A 107 4.22 1.04 1.18
CA THR A 107 4.91 1.55 0.00
C THR A 107 6.19 2.27 0.37
N ALA A 108 7.17 2.23 -0.52
CA ALA A 108 8.41 2.99 -0.44
C ALA A 108 8.76 3.56 -1.81
N ILE A 109 9.68 4.53 -1.86
CA ILE A 109 10.19 5.11 -3.10
C ILE A 109 11.68 4.83 -3.21
N TYR A 110 12.12 4.19 -4.29
CA TYR A 110 13.53 4.00 -4.58
C TYR A 110 14.19 5.33 -4.94
N ILE A 111 15.35 5.61 -4.34
CA ILE A 111 16.08 6.87 -4.54
C ILE A 111 17.46 6.69 -5.18
N GLY A 112 17.76 5.48 -5.64
CA GLY A 112 19.06 5.14 -6.24
C GLY A 112 20.07 4.58 -5.25
N LYS A 113 21.09 3.91 -5.80
CA LYS A 113 22.28 3.39 -5.10
C LYS A 113 21.93 2.43 -3.95
N GLY A 114 20.92 1.58 -4.14
CA GLY A 114 20.51 0.58 -3.16
C GLY A 114 19.73 1.13 -1.97
N TYR A 115 19.17 2.34 -2.09
CA TYR A 115 18.37 2.96 -1.03
C TYR A 115 16.96 3.33 -1.48
N ALA A 116 16.06 3.32 -0.51
CA ALA A 116 14.70 3.81 -0.65
C ALA A 116 14.34 4.71 0.53
N ILE A 117 13.25 5.46 0.38
CA ILE A 117 12.62 6.24 1.43
C ILE A 117 11.26 5.61 1.73
N GLU A 118 10.96 5.44 3.01
CA GLU A 118 9.65 4.97 3.45
C GLU A 118 9.14 5.80 4.63
N ALA A 119 7.82 5.89 4.77
CA ALA A 119 7.19 6.33 6.01
C ALA A 119 6.73 5.10 6.79
N ALA A 120 7.30 4.87 7.97
CA ALA A 120 6.94 3.76 8.86
C ALA A 120 6.79 4.28 10.30
N LYS A 121 6.49 3.43 11.30
CA LYS A 121 6.21 3.86 12.69
C LYS A 121 7.25 4.84 13.29
N GLY A 122 8.50 4.80 12.85
CA GLY A 122 9.57 5.72 13.27
C GLY A 122 9.63 7.07 12.54
N GLY A 123 8.69 7.35 11.62
CA GLY A 123 8.68 8.50 10.72
C GLY A 123 9.17 8.17 9.31
N VAL A 124 9.38 9.22 8.52
CA VAL A 124 10.00 9.12 7.19
C VAL A 124 11.50 8.90 7.33
N VAL A 125 12.02 7.84 6.72
CA VAL A 125 13.41 7.40 6.88
C VAL A 125 14.00 6.88 5.58
N LYS A 126 15.33 7.03 5.44
CA LYS A 126 16.13 6.37 4.42
C LYS A 126 16.51 4.97 4.88
N VAL A 127 16.22 3.97 4.06
CA VAL A 127 16.46 2.55 4.35
C VAL A 127 17.18 1.88 3.18
N LYS A 128 17.91 0.80 3.46
CA LYS A 128 18.50 -0.02 2.39
C LYS A 128 17.38 -0.77 1.66
N LEU A 129 17.51 -0.90 0.35
CA LEU A 129 16.57 -1.65 -0.48
C LEU A 129 16.44 -3.10 0.00
N ASP A 130 17.55 -3.75 0.31
CA ASP A 130 17.59 -5.12 0.86
C ASP A 130 16.76 -5.29 2.13
N ASP A 131 16.72 -4.27 2.99
CA ASP A 131 15.96 -4.31 4.24
C ASP A 131 14.45 -4.21 3.99
N ILE A 132 14.03 -3.55 2.90
CA ILE A 132 12.64 -3.62 2.42
C ILE A 132 12.35 -5.01 1.89
N ILE A 133 13.18 -5.52 0.96
CA ILE A 133 12.95 -6.81 0.29
C ILE A 133 12.83 -7.95 1.32
N LYS A 134 13.70 -7.98 2.34
CA LYS A 134 13.68 -9.02 3.39
C LYS A 134 12.45 -8.97 4.31
N ARG A 135 11.76 -7.82 4.39
CA ARG A 135 10.60 -7.64 5.27
C ARG A 135 9.29 -8.15 4.68
N TYR A 136 9.28 -8.51 3.40
CA TYR A 136 8.07 -8.89 2.67
C TYR A 136 8.33 -10.14 1.84
N PRO A 137 7.30 -10.97 1.56
CA PRO A 137 7.50 -12.19 0.77
C PRO A 137 8.01 -11.86 -0.65
N TYR A 138 7.51 -10.77 -1.22
CA TYR A 138 7.98 -10.19 -2.46
C TYR A 138 7.66 -8.68 -2.45
N VAL A 139 8.18 -7.92 -3.40
CA VAL A 139 7.92 -6.49 -3.58
C VAL A 139 7.62 -6.24 -5.05
N ALA A 140 6.43 -5.71 -5.36
CA ALA A 140 6.12 -5.28 -6.72
C ALA A 140 6.70 -3.89 -6.96
N VAL A 141 7.32 -3.67 -8.11
CA VAL A 141 7.95 -2.40 -8.46
C VAL A 141 7.19 -1.80 -9.63
N ALA A 142 6.78 -0.54 -9.48
CA ALA A 142 6.11 0.19 -10.53
C ALA A 142 6.82 1.52 -10.82
N ARG A 143 6.81 1.92 -12.09
CA ARG A 143 7.41 3.17 -12.57
C ARG A 143 6.32 4.13 -13.02
N CYS A 144 6.49 5.39 -12.66
CA CYS A 144 5.61 6.46 -13.12
C CYS A 144 5.72 6.62 -14.65
N PHE A 145 4.58 6.69 -15.35
CA PHE A 145 4.59 6.90 -16.80
C PHE A 145 5.20 8.25 -17.19
N GLY A 146 5.11 9.25 -16.31
CA GLY A 146 5.75 10.55 -16.47
C GLY A 146 7.27 10.55 -16.28
N ALA A 147 7.90 9.44 -15.90
CA ALA A 147 9.35 9.33 -15.80
C ALA A 147 10.05 9.03 -17.14
N LYS A 148 9.29 8.86 -18.22
CA LYS A 148 9.83 8.69 -19.59
C LYS A 148 10.47 10.00 -20.09
N PRO A 149 11.38 9.96 -21.08
CA PRO A 149 12.02 11.16 -21.62
C PRO A 149 11.04 12.25 -22.08
N GLU A 150 9.86 11.86 -22.58
CA GLU A 150 8.79 12.75 -23.04
C GLU A 150 7.82 13.16 -21.91
N GLY A 151 8.06 12.68 -20.69
CA GLY A 151 7.22 12.91 -19.53
C GLY A 151 7.51 14.23 -18.82
N VAL A 152 7.51 14.22 -17.48
CA VAL A 152 7.73 15.42 -16.68
C VAL A 152 9.23 15.64 -16.47
N PRO A 153 9.79 16.78 -16.91
CA PRO A 153 11.21 17.06 -16.76
C PRO A 153 11.67 16.98 -15.30
N GLU A 154 12.76 16.25 -15.10
CA GLU A 154 13.40 16.04 -13.79
C GLU A 154 12.49 15.43 -12.71
N LEU A 155 11.41 14.74 -13.10
CA LEU A 155 10.45 14.15 -12.16
C LEU A 155 11.14 13.31 -11.08
N GLY A 156 12.03 12.41 -11.50
CA GLY A 156 12.77 11.53 -10.59
C GLY A 156 13.56 12.32 -9.55
N LYS A 157 14.23 13.41 -9.96
CA LYS A 157 15.00 14.27 -9.05
C LYS A 157 14.09 14.97 -8.05
N LYS A 158 12.99 15.58 -8.51
CA LYS A 158 12.04 16.31 -7.64
C LYS A 158 11.39 15.40 -6.60
N VAL A 159 10.95 14.21 -7.02
CA VAL A 159 10.40 13.19 -6.12
C VAL A 159 11.43 12.77 -5.06
N VAL A 160 12.68 12.52 -5.48
CA VAL A 160 13.77 12.14 -4.57
C VAL A 160 14.09 13.26 -3.58
N ASP A 161 14.21 14.50 -4.05
CA ASP A 161 14.53 15.66 -3.21
C ASP A 161 13.45 15.87 -2.14
N PHE A 162 12.17 15.76 -2.52
CA PHE A 162 11.04 15.81 -1.58
C PHE A 162 11.14 14.72 -0.51
N CYS A 163 11.40 13.48 -0.92
CA CYS A 163 11.52 12.35 0.01
C CYS A 163 12.71 12.51 0.97
N LEU A 164 13.86 12.99 0.45
CA LEU A 164 15.04 13.25 1.26
C LEU A 164 14.80 14.37 2.27
N LEU A 165 14.11 15.45 1.88
CA LEU A 165 13.73 16.53 2.79
C LEU A 165 12.88 16.01 3.95
N HIS A 166 11.86 15.20 3.66
CA HIS A 166 11.01 14.62 4.71
C HIS A 166 11.74 13.61 5.60
N ALA A 167 12.71 12.87 5.06
CA ALA A 167 13.56 11.97 5.83
C ALA A 167 14.54 12.73 6.73
N GLN A 168 15.14 13.82 6.26
CA GLN A 168 16.00 14.70 7.06
C GLN A 168 15.21 15.35 8.20
N ALA A 169 14.00 15.80 7.92
CA ALA A 169 13.08 16.35 8.92
C ALA A 169 12.49 15.30 9.87
N LYS A 170 12.71 13.99 9.60
CA LYS A 170 12.10 12.86 10.32
C LYS A 170 10.59 13.02 10.48
N THR A 171 9.93 13.35 9.38
CA THR A 171 8.50 13.66 9.37
C THR A 171 7.71 12.53 10.05
N PRO A 172 6.90 12.82 11.08
CA PRO A 172 6.17 11.79 11.84
C PRO A 172 5.25 10.93 10.98
N TYR A 173 5.05 9.69 11.42
CA TYR A 173 4.15 8.76 10.75
C TYR A 173 2.69 8.94 11.15
N ASN A 174 1.82 9.10 10.16
CA ASN A 174 0.39 9.33 10.37
C ASN A 174 -0.40 8.02 10.46
N VAL A 175 -0.34 7.34 11.62
CA VAL A 175 -1.07 6.07 11.86
C VAL A 175 -2.58 6.24 11.66
N LYS A 176 -3.15 7.34 12.17
CA LYS A 176 -4.59 7.62 12.05
C LYS A 176 -5.00 7.78 10.59
N GLY A 177 -4.22 8.54 9.81
CA GLY A 177 -4.42 8.71 8.38
C GLY A 177 -4.36 7.37 7.63
N ALA A 178 -3.36 6.53 7.91
CA ALA A 178 -3.21 5.22 7.29
C ALA A 178 -4.44 4.31 7.51
N LEU A 179 -5.02 4.34 8.72
CA LEU A 179 -6.23 3.57 9.04
C LEU A 179 -7.51 4.18 8.47
N MET A 180 -7.54 5.50 8.27
CA MET A 180 -8.70 6.21 7.73
C MET A 180 -8.72 6.25 6.19
N ALA A 181 -7.58 6.04 5.54
CA ALA A 181 -7.47 6.10 4.08
C ALA A 181 -8.50 5.22 3.34
N PRO A 182 -8.74 3.94 3.75
CA PRO A 182 -9.77 3.13 3.10
C PRO A 182 -11.21 3.66 3.29
N LEU A 183 -11.49 4.31 4.42
CA LEU A 183 -12.80 4.93 4.64
C LEU A 183 -12.97 6.17 3.76
N LEU A 184 -11.93 7.00 3.63
CA LEU A 184 -11.94 8.15 2.73
C LEU A 184 -12.08 7.70 1.27
N GLU A 185 -11.44 6.59 0.88
CA GLU A 185 -11.62 5.97 -0.43
C GLU A 185 -13.07 5.53 -0.66
N LEU A 186 -13.71 4.90 0.34
CA LEU A 186 -15.11 4.49 0.25
C LEU A 186 -16.02 5.70 0.03
N GLN A 187 -15.83 6.78 0.80
CA GLN A 187 -16.60 8.02 0.65
C GLN A 187 -16.42 8.64 -0.74
N GLU A 188 -15.21 8.63 -1.27
CA GLU A 188 -14.91 9.09 -2.63
C GLU A 188 -15.68 8.30 -3.69
N LEU A 189 -15.65 6.96 -3.61
CA LEU A 189 -16.38 6.08 -4.52
C LEU A 189 -17.90 6.26 -4.41
N GLU A 190 -18.43 6.42 -3.19
CA GLU A 190 -19.85 6.68 -2.97
C GLU A 190 -20.30 8.01 -3.59
N LEU A 191 -19.49 9.08 -3.52
CA LEU A 191 -19.83 10.36 -4.17
C LEU A 191 -19.71 10.27 -5.69
N GLN A 192 -18.69 9.59 -6.21
CA GLN A 192 -18.53 9.33 -7.65
C GLN A 192 -19.76 8.59 -8.22
N ASN A 193 -20.18 7.52 -7.55
CA ASN A 193 -21.36 6.74 -7.93
C ASN A 193 -22.67 7.55 -7.88
N ARG A 194 -22.72 8.62 -7.06
CA ARG A 194 -23.88 9.53 -6.96
C ARG A 194 -23.81 10.70 -7.94
N ALA A 195 -22.87 10.68 -8.90
CA ALA A 195 -22.58 11.79 -9.83
C ALA A 195 -22.32 13.14 -9.12
N LYS A 196 -21.96 13.12 -7.83
CA LYS A 196 -21.60 14.31 -7.08
C LYS A 196 -20.10 14.51 -7.21
N ARG A 197 -19.68 15.70 -7.65
CA ARG A 197 -18.25 16.05 -7.67
C ARG A 197 -17.71 16.00 -6.25
N TRP A 198 -16.75 15.11 -6.02
CA TRP A 198 -15.92 15.16 -4.83
C TRP A 198 -15.12 16.47 -4.87
N SER A 199 -15.25 17.30 -3.83
CA SER A 199 -14.39 18.46 -3.67
C SER A 199 -13.08 17.96 -3.06
N VAL A 200 -11.98 18.05 -3.81
CA VAL A 200 -10.65 17.81 -3.25
C VAL A 200 -10.35 18.99 -2.34
N PRO A 201 -10.12 18.77 -1.02
CA PRO A 201 -9.75 19.86 -0.14
C PRO A 201 -8.50 20.55 -0.70
N ASN A 202 -8.58 21.86 -0.89
CA ASN A 202 -7.48 22.66 -1.40
C ASN A 202 -6.44 22.84 -0.27
N HIS A 203 -5.67 21.79 0.00
CA HIS A 203 -4.73 21.74 1.13
C HIS A 203 -3.33 22.15 0.70
N ARG A 204 -3.06 23.45 0.53
CA ARG A 204 -1.67 23.97 0.54
C ARG A 204 -1.52 25.33 1.20
N SER A 205 -2.17 25.54 2.36
CA SER A 205 -1.80 26.66 3.25
C SER A 205 -0.96 26.23 4.46
N SER A 206 -0.94 24.95 4.83
CA SER A 206 -0.18 24.46 5.99
C SER A 206 0.91 23.45 5.60
N PRO A 207 2.08 23.48 6.27
CA PRO A 207 3.10 22.45 6.12
C PRO A 207 2.55 21.05 6.38
N ILE A 208 3.10 20.04 5.69
CA ILE A 208 2.76 18.64 5.94
C ILE A 208 3.43 18.20 7.26
N GLU A 209 2.63 18.04 8.32
CA GLU A 209 3.13 17.70 9.66
C GLU A 209 3.34 16.20 9.89
N SER A 210 2.66 15.35 9.12
CA SER A 210 2.79 13.89 9.21
C SER A 210 2.38 13.21 7.92
N LEU A 211 2.99 12.06 7.63
CA LEU A 211 2.74 11.29 6.41
C LEU A 211 2.64 9.81 6.74
N PHE A 212 1.81 9.08 6.00
CA PHE A 212 1.89 7.62 5.93
C PHE A 212 2.45 7.16 4.58
N CYS A 213 2.73 5.87 4.44
CA CYS A 213 3.56 5.33 3.35
C CYS A 213 3.09 5.72 1.95
N SER A 214 1.82 5.49 1.61
CA SER A 214 1.27 5.80 0.29
C SER A 214 0.95 7.29 0.13
N GLN A 215 0.64 8.00 1.21
CA GLN A 215 0.51 9.47 1.17
C GLN A 215 1.83 10.15 0.81
N LEU A 216 2.95 9.69 1.40
CA LEU A 216 4.29 10.15 1.03
C LEU A 216 4.53 9.98 -0.47
N ALA A 217 4.15 8.83 -1.04
CA ALA A 217 4.31 8.60 -2.47
C ALA A 217 3.48 9.58 -3.31
N VAL A 218 2.19 9.72 -3.03
CA VAL A 218 1.31 10.65 -3.77
C VAL A 218 1.82 12.09 -3.66
N GLU A 219 2.14 12.57 -2.46
CA GLU A 219 2.66 13.93 -2.24
C GLU A 219 3.99 14.16 -2.96
N ALA A 220 4.87 13.16 -3.02
CA ALA A 220 6.12 13.27 -3.77
C ALA A 220 5.87 13.44 -5.27
N PHE A 221 4.88 12.75 -5.84
CA PHE A 221 4.51 12.90 -7.25
C PHE A 221 3.68 14.16 -7.55
N ILE A 222 2.95 14.69 -6.56
CA ILE A 222 2.37 16.05 -6.64
C ILE A 222 3.50 17.08 -6.66
N ASN A 223 4.46 16.99 -5.73
CA ASN A 223 5.62 17.88 -5.69
C ASN A 223 6.48 17.78 -6.96
N GLY A 224 6.60 16.57 -7.52
CA GLY A 224 7.28 16.32 -8.79
C GLY A 224 6.58 16.92 -10.02
N GLY A 225 5.33 17.38 -9.88
CA GLY A 225 4.54 17.97 -10.97
C GLY A 225 3.90 16.95 -11.91
N TYR A 226 3.89 15.67 -11.56
CA TYR A 226 3.20 14.63 -12.34
C TYR A 226 1.71 14.59 -12.02
N ILE A 227 1.36 14.69 -10.74
CA ILE A 227 -0.03 14.77 -10.30
C ILE A 227 -0.35 16.26 -10.10
N PRO A 228 -1.28 16.85 -10.87
CA PRO A 228 -1.61 18.26 -10.70
C PRO A 228 -2.19 18.51 -9.31
N GLU A 229 -1.79 19.62 -8.70
CA GLU A 229 -2.28 19.99 -7.36
C GLU A 229 -3.81 20.11 -7.33
N GLY A 230 -4.41 19.68 -6.22
CA GLY A 230 -5.86 19.74 -6.03
C GLY A 230 -6.67 18.74 -6.86
N THR A 231 -6.03 17.83 -7.62
CA THR A 231 -6.74 16.80 -8.39
C THR A 231 -7.01 15.52 -7.60
N VAL A 232 -6.21 15.24 -6.57
CA VAL A 232 -6.33 14.05 -5.74
C VAL A 232 -6.25 14.39 -4.26
N ASN A 233 -6.97 13.63 -3.43
CA ASN A 233 -6.82 13.67 -1.98
C ASN A 233 -5.80 12.61 -1.55
N SER A 234 -4.54 12.99 -1.34
CA SER A 234 -3.47 12.04 -0.96
C SER A 234 -3.79 11.23 0.31
N ALA A 235 -4.58 11.79 1.24
CA ALA A 235 -5.00 11.11 2.46
C ALA A 235 -5.98 9.93 2.21
N SER A 236 -6.63 9.84 1.03
CA SER A 236 -7.48 8.70 0.67
C SER A 236 -6.73 7.55 0.01
N TYR A 237 -5.43 7.69 -0.26
CA TYR A 237 -4.66 6.65 -0.93
C TYR A 237 -4.11 5.63 0.04
N SER A 238 -4.78 4.48 0.16
CA SER A 238 -4.13 3.26 0.65
C SER A 238 -3.07 2.76 -0.34
N PRO A 239 -2.08 1.96 0.08
CA PRO A 239 -1.14 1.30 -0.83
C PRO A 239 -1.83 0.54 -1.97
N THR A 240 -2.93 -0.14 -1.66
CA THR A 240 -3.75 -0.84 -2.66
C THR A 240 -4.40 0.14 -3.64
N LYS A 241 -5.06 1.20 -3.16
CA LYS A 241 -5.65 2.21 -4.05
C LYS A 241 -4.60 2.80 -4.99
N LEU A 242 -3.41 3.08 -4.47
CA LEU A 242 -2.31 3.63 -5.26
C LEU A 242 -1.88 2.67 -6.39
N ALA A 243 -1.85 1.36 -6.13
CA ALA A 243 -1.61 0.37 -7.17
C ALA A 243 -2.78 0.28 -8.18
N GLU A 244 -4.02 0.50 -7.72
CA GLU A 244 -5.23 0.45 -8.55
C GLU A 244 -5.37 1.65 -9.50
N ASP A 245 -4.93 2.85 -9.08
CA ASP A 245 -5.22 4.12 -9.76
C ASP A 245 -4.42 4.37 -11.06
N ARG A 246 -3.70 3.35 -11.55
CA ARG A 246 -2.91 3.34 -12.80
C ARG A 246 -1.96 4.54 -13.00
N MET A 247 -1.56 5.22 -11.92
CA MET A 247 -0.53 6.26 -11.94
C MET A 247 0.86 5.69 -12.27
N PHE A 248 1.05 4.40 -12.01
CA PHE A 248 2.31 3.68 -12.17
C PHE A 248 2.06 2.40 -12.99
N GLY A 249 3.01 2.08 -13.87
CA GLY A 249 3.05 0.81 -14.59
C GLY A 249 3.99 -0.18 -13.91
N LEU A 250 3.55 -1.43 -13.73
CA LEU A 250 4.41 -2.50 -13.22
C LEU A 250 5.63 -2.68 -14.12
N ILE A 251 6.82 -2.73 -13.52
CA ILE A 251 8.06 -3.08 -14.23
C ILE A 251 8.59 -4.46 -13.84
N GLY A 252 8.25 -4.95 -12.64
CA GLY A 252 8.63 -6.29 -12.19
C GLY A 252 8.58 -6.45 -10.67
N TYR A 253 9.31 -7.45 -10.16
CA TYR A 253 9.26 -7.88 -8.77
C TYR A 253 10.65 -8.12 -8.17
N PHE A 254 10.81 -7.83 -6.88
CA PHE A 254 11.83 -8.45 -6.05
C PHE A 254 11.22 -9.58 -5.22
N GLY A 255 11.93 -10.67 -5.02
CA GLY A 255 11.49 -11.78 -4.19
C GLY A 255 12.16 -13.08 -4.59
N ASP A 256 11.82 -14.15 -3.87
CA ASP A 256 12.29 -15.49 -4.22
C ASP A 256 11.61 -15.97 -5.51
N GLN A 257 12.40 -16.50 -6.45
CA GLN A 257 11.91 -17.08 -7.68
C GLN A 257 10.96 -18.27 -7.44
N ALA A 258 11.04 -18.93 -6.28
CA ALA A 258 10.08 -19.94 -5.83
C ALA A 258 8.65 -19.38 -5.70
N LEU A 259 8.48 -18.08 -5.49
CA LEU A 259 7.17 -17.42 -5.39
C LEU A 259 6.57 -17.06 -6.76
N ARG A 260 7.25 -17.35 -7.88
CA ARG A 260 6.80 -17.03 -9.25
C ARG A 260 5.34 -17.38 -9.51
N ASN A 261 4.93 -18.60 -9.17
CA ASN A 261 3.55 -19.05 -9.41
C ASN A 261 2.56 -18.33 -8.49
N HIS A 262 2.94 -18.14 -7.22
CA HIS A 262 2.12 -17.39 -6.27
C HIS A 262 1.87 -15.95 -6.74
N ILE A 263 2.93 -15.24 -7.16
CA ILE A 263 2.83 -13.87 -7.69
C ILE A 263 1.93 -13.84 -8.93
N ARG A 264 2.18 -14.72 -9.91
CA ARG A 264 1.37 -14.82 -11.14
C ARG A 264 -0.12 -14.98 -10.86
N ASP A 265 -0.45 -15.78 -9.86
CA ASP A 265 -1.83 -16.22 -9.63
C ASP A 265 -2.59 -15.34 -8.64
N ASN A 266 -1.90 -14.46 -7.88
CA ASN A 266 -2.51 -13.69 -6.79
C ASN A 266 -2.18 -12.18 -6.81
N ASP A 267 -1.08 -11.75 -7.42
CA ASP A 267 -0.67 -10.35 -7.33
C ASP A 267 -1.61 -9.41 -8.10
N TYR A 268 -1.91 -8.25 -7.50
CA TYR A 268 -2.86 -7.30 -8.07
C TYR A 268 -2.49 -6.87 -9.50
N PHE A 269 -1.22 -6.55 -9.77
CA PHE A 269 -0.83 -6.06 -11.09
C PHE A 269 -1.00 -7.10 -12.20
N LEU A 270 -1.08 -8.40 -11.88
CA LEU A 270 -1.23 -9.49 -12.86
C LEU A 270 -2.64 -10.09 -12.92
N THR A 271 -3.47 -9.78 -11.93
CA THR A 271 -4.78 -10.43 -11.74
C THR A 271 -5.93 -9.43 -11.59
N GLY A 272 -5.65 -8.14 -11.41
CA GLY A 272 -6.66 -7.14 -11.06
C GLY A 272 -7.24 -7.36 -9.66
N GLY A 273 -6.57 -8.17 -8.82
CA GLY A 273 -7.08 -8.56 -7.51
C GLY A 273 -8.17 -9.63 -7.56
N ILE A 274 -8.23 -10.40 -8.67
CA ILE A 274 -9.08 -11.60 -8.83
C ILE A 274 -8.16 -12.80 -9.07
N PRO A 275 -7.91 -13.65 -8.04
CA PRO A 275 -6.96 -14.74 -8.22
C PRO A 275 -7.37 -15.74 -9.30
N ARG A 276 -6.41 -16.17 -10.12
CA ARG A 276 -6.66 -17.05 -11.28
C ARG A 276 -7.20 -18.44 -10.90
N ALA A 277 -6.95 -18.89 -9.67
CA ALA A 277 -7.42 -20.17 -9.16
C ALA A 277 -8.84 -20.12 -8.58
N CYS A 278 -9.57 -19.02 -8.75
CA CYS A 278 -10.97 -18.95 -8.35
C CYS A 278 -11.83 -19.64 -9.43
N PRO A 279 -12.50 -20.77 -9.15
CA PRO A 279 -13.48 -21.31 -10.08
C PRO A 279 -14.62 -20.30 -10.19
N VAL A 280 -14.91 -19.89 -11.42
CA VAL A 280 -16.11 -19.12 -11.78
C VAL A 280 -17.33 -20.01 -11.63
#